data_AF-A0A2V9R572-F1
#
_entry.id   AF-A0A2V9R572-F1
#
_cell.length_a   1.000
_cell.length_b   1.000
_cell.length_c   1.000
_cell.angle_alpha   90.00
_cell.angle_beta   90.00
_cell.angle_gamma   90.00
#
_symmetry.space_group_name_H-M   'P 1'
#
loop_
_entity.id
_entity.type
_entity.pdbx_description
1 polymer ?
#
loop_
_entity_poly.entity_id
_entity_poly.type
_entity_poly.pdbx_seq_one_letter_code
_entity_poly.pdbx_strand_id
1 'polypeptide(L)'
;MDEIIGQMTKQLDATTSLMIVSDHGFHTWRKGFNTNTWLVENGFMKLKGSDDKTKVLDDLFSQGSFFPNVDWSGTQAYALGLGQIYINLRGREKYGIVYRDSPHYESIRERIAHGLKNFVDADNGEKVVENVYKAEAIFHGGHTNHAADLQISFRPGYRTSWQTSLGAVPAGVLVANLKKWSGDHCASDASDTQGILLCSRKLSTDGHSILDIAPTALKYFGAPISTEIDGKAFDLR
;
A
#
# COMPACT_ATOMS: atom_id res chain seq x y z
N MET A 1 10.05 23.91 11.27
CA MET A 1 10.42 23.59 9.87
C MET A 1 10.66 24.86 9.09
N ASP A 2 9.66 25.74 8.98
CA ASP A 2 9.78 27.04 8.32
C ASP A 2 11.02 27.85 8.75
N GLU A 3 11.23 28.01 10.06
CA GLU A 3 12.41 28.70 10.58
C GLU A 3 13.74 28.07 10.15
N ILE A 4 13.83 26.74 10.12
CA ILE A 4 15.03 26.01 9.69
C ILE A 4 15.30 26.28 8.20
N ILE A 5 14.26 26.21 7.36
CA ILE A 5 14.34 26.51 5.93
C ILE A 5 14.78 27.97 5.72
N GLY A 6 14.22 28.90 6.50
CA GLY A 6 14.60 30.31 6.48
C GLY A 6 16.07 30.53 6.87
N GLN A 7 16.58 29.83 7.87
CA GLN A 7 17.98 29.87 8.28
C GLN A 7 18.91 29.29 7.19
N MET A 8 18.55 28.17 6.58
CA MET A 8 19.30 27.57 5.47
C MET A 8 19.35 28.50 4.26
N THR A 9 18.22 29.11 3.89
CA THR A 9 18.10 29.98 2.73
C THR A 9 19.02 31.21 2.83
N LYS A 10 19.22 31.75 4.04
CA LYS A 10 20.15 32.87 4.29
C LYS A 10 21.62 32.54 4.02
N GLN A 11 21.97 31.25 3.98
CA GLN A 11 23.34 30.80 3.75
C GLN A 11 23.60 30.38 2.30
N LEU A 12 22.57 30.35 1.44
CA LEU A 12 22.71 29.95 0.04
C LEU A 12 23.36 31.07 -0.78
N ASP A 13 24.31 30.72 -1.63
CA ASP A 13 24.80 31.61 -2.69
C ASP A 13 23.91 31.56 -3.94
N ALA A 14 24.19 32.42 -4.92
CA ALA A 14 23.42 32.50 -6.17
C ALA A 14 23.54 31.23 -7.05
N THR A 15 24.54 30.39 -6.82
CA THR A 15 24.80 29.20 -7.63
C THR A 15 24.18 27.94 -7.05
N THR A 16 23.91 27.92 -5.74
CA THR A 16 23.37 26.79 -5.00
C THR A 16 21.85 26.69 -5.14
N SER A 17 21.33 25.48 -5.37
CA SER A 17 19.89 25.21 -5.39
C SER A 17 19.48 24.36 -4.18
N LEU A 18 18.46 24.81 -3.46
CA LEU A 18 17.78 24.03 -2.43
C LEU A 18 16.49 23.42 -3.01
N MET A 19 16.36 22.09 -2.88
CA MET A 19 15.12 21.33 -3.08
C MET A 19 14.73 20.66 -1.76
N ILE A 20 13.47 20.76 -1.38
CA ILE A 20 12.88 20.10 -0.21
C ILE A 20 11.79 19.18 -0.75
N VAL A 21 11.91 17.89 -0.44
CA VAL A 21 11.06 16.85 -1.01
C VAL A 21 10.44 16.04 0.12
N SER A 22 9.13 15.83 0.05
CA SER A 22 8.44 14.73 0.74
C SER A 22 7.93 13.80 -0.33
N ASP A 23 8.19 12.50 -0.16
CA ASP A 23 7.75 11.45 -1.06
C ASP A 23 6.24 11.24 -1.04
N HIS A 24 5.62 11.46 0.11
CA HIS A 24 4.17 11.36 0.27
C HIS A 24 3.65 12.28 1.38
N GLY A 25 2.32 12.35 1.48
CA GLY A 25 1.59 13.01 2.56
C GLY A 25 1.46 12.14 3.81
N PHE A 26 0.54 12.51 4.69
CA PHE A 26 0.29 11.79 5.93
C PHE A 26 -1.17 11.94 6.36
N HIS A 27 -1.73 10.90 6.98
CA HIS A 27 -3.13 10.86 7.39
C HIS A 27 -3.28 10.49 8.86
N THR A 28 -4.48 10.74 9.37
CA THR A 28 -4.90 10.23 10.67
C THR A 28 -5.11 8.71 10.61
N TRP A 29 -4.68 8.00 11.65
CA TRP A 29 -4.94 6.56 11.84
C TRP A 29 -5.75 6.34 13.12
N ARG A 30 -7.02 5.96 12.94
CA ARG A 30 -8.00 5.72 14.00
C ARG A 30 -8.41 4.26 14.09
N LYS A 31 -8.49 3.55 12.96
CA LYS A 31 -8.81 2.12 12.92
C LYS A 31 -7.89 1.38 11.95
N GLY A 32 -7.46 0.19 12.34
CA GLY A 32 -6.78 -0.76 11.46
C GLY A 32 -7.79 -1.71 10.83
N PHE A 33 -7.60 -2.05 9.56
CA PHE A 33 -8.39 -3.03 8.83
C PHE A 33 -7.61 -4.34 8.69
N ASN A 34 -8.22 -5.43 9.15
CA ASN A 34 -7.66 -6.78 9.09
C ASN A 34 -8.08 -7.48 7.79
N THR A 35 -7.36 -7.21 6.69
CA THR A 35 -7.72 -7.74 5.37
C THR A 35 -7.80 -9.26 5.35
N ASN A 36 -6.88 -9.97 6.02
CA ASN A 36 -6.94 -11.42 6.07
C ASN A 36 -8.18 -11.94 6.81
N THR A 37 -8.59 -11.28 7.89
CA THR A 37 -9.83 -11.63 8.61
C THR A 37 -11.04 -11.45 7.71
N TRP A 38 -11.10 -10.33 6.98
CA TRP A 38 -12.14 -10.09 5.97
C TRP A 38 -12.12 -11.17 4.87
N LEU A 39 -10.94 -11.58 4.37
CA LEU A 39 -10.81 -12.64 3.38
C LEU A 39 -11.30 -14.00 3.91
N VAL A 40 -11.09 -14.31 5.18
CA VAL A 40 -11.62 -15.52 5.83
C VAL A 40 -13.14 -15.45 5.93
N GLU A 41 -13.69 -14.37 6.47
CA GLU A 41 -15.14 -14.19 6.65
C GLU A 41 -15.91 -14.22 5.32
N ASN A 42 -15.27 -13.83 4.22
CA ASN A 42 -15.87 -13.83 2.88
C ASN A 42 -15.50 -15.06 2.04
N GLY A 43 -14.83 -16.06 2.63
CA GLY A 43 -14.57 -17.36 2.01
C GLY A 43 -13.43 -17.39 0.98
N PHE A 44 -12.55 -16.39 0.96
CA PHE A 44 -11.37 -16.34 0.09
C PHE A 44 -10.12 -16.96 0.72
N MET A 45 -10.04 -16.95 2.05
CA MET A 45 -8.95 -17.57 2.81
C MET A 45 -9.49 -18.66 3.72
N LYS A 46 -8.82 -19.83 3.74
CA LYS A 46 -9.21 -20.96 4.59
C LYS A 46 -8.18 -21.17 5.69
N LEU A 47 -8.65 -21.43 6.90
CA LEU A 47 -7.79 -21.75 8.04
C LEU A 47 -7.86 -23.25 8.34
N LYS A 48 -6.76 -23.81 8.86
CA LYS A 48 -6.70 -25.22 9.28
C LYS A 48 -7.62 -25.44 10.48
N GLY A 49 -8.42 -26.51 10.43
CA GLY A 49 -9.31 -26.89 11.54
C GLY A 49 -10.54 -26.01 11.69
N SER A 50 -10.93 -25.24 10.66
CA SER A 50 -12.15 -24.42 10.65
C SER A 50 -13.44 -25.19 10.31
N ASP A 51 -13.40 -26.53 10.27
CA ASP A 51 -14.60 -27.36 10.04
C ASP A 51 -15.55 -27.35 11.26
N ASP A 52 -15.13 -26.77 12.39
CA ASP A 52 -15.96 -26.47 13.56
C ASP A 52 -16.04 -24.96 13.79
N LYS A 53 -17.27 -24.43 13.89
CA LYS A 53 -17.61 -22.99 14.09
C LYS A 53 -17.17 -22.42 15.46
N THR A 54 -16.18 -22.99 16.12
CA THR A 54 -15.96 -22.81 17.57
C THR A 54 -14.50 -22.69 17.99
N LYS A 55 -13.60 -22.25 17.10
CA LYS A 55 -12.27 -21.77 17.52
C LYS A 55 -12.17 -20.27 17.31
N VAL A 56 -12.01 -19.54 18.41
CA VAL A 56 -11.89 -18.09 18.42
C VAL A 56 -10.57 -17.73 17.75
N LEU A 57 -10.57 -16.71 16.89
CA LEU A 57 -9.38 -16.20 16.20
C LEU A 57 -8.19 -15.93 17.14
N ASP A 58 -8.45 -15.77 18.44
CA ASP A 58 -7.48 -15.61 19.52
C ASP A 58 -6.58 -16.84 19.77
N ASP A 59 -7.02 -18.05 19.41
CA ASP A 59 -6.23 -19.28 19.61
C ASP A 59 -5.14 -19.47 18.53
N LEU A 60 -5.10 -18.61 17.51
CA LEU A 60 -4.30 -18.80 16.29
C LEU A 60 -3.04 -17.91 16.23
N PHE A 61 -2.73 -17.20 17.34
CA PHE A 61 -1.58 -16.30 17.42
C PHE A 61 -0.31 -17.02 17.91
N SER A 62 0.55 -17.47 17.00
CA SER A 62 1.95 -17.77 17.31
C SER A 62 2.84 -16.62 16.83
N GLN A 63 3.60 -15.99 17.73
CA GLN A 63 4.61 -15.02 17.33
C GLN A 63 5.69 -15.70 16.47
N GLY A 64 6.00 -15.14 15.29
CA GLY A 64 7.21 -15.47 14.52
C GLY A 64 7.03 -16.24 13.22
N SER A 65 5.84 -16.72 12.86
CA SER A 65 5.59 -17.38 11.56
C SER A 65 4.54 -16.62 10.76
N PHE A 66 4.82 -16.35 9.48
CA PHE A 66 3.81 -15.88 8.52
C PHE A 66 2.77 -17.00 8.31
N PHE A 67 1.48 -16.64 8.30
CA PHE A 67 0.37 -17.54 7.95
C PHE A 67 0.35 -18.89 8.70
N PRO A 68 0.51 -18.94 10.04
CA PRO A 68 0.73 -20.18 10.79
C PRO A 68 -0.41 -21.20 10.64
N ASN A 69 -1.63 -20.70 10.42
CA ASN A 69 -2.86 -21.50 10.42
C ASN A 69 -3.60 -21.50 9.09
N VAL A 70 -2.97 -21.08 7.99
CA VAL A 70 -3.62 -21.07 6.66
C VAL A 70 -3.61 -22.46 6.03
N ASP A 71 -4.79 -22.91 5.58
CA ASP A 71 -4.94 -24.06 4.68
C ASP A 71 -4.81 -23.57 3.23
N TRP A 72 -3.58 -23.66 2.71
CA TRP A 72 -3.27 -23.22 1.36
C TRP A 72 -3.98 -24.02 0.25
N SER A 73 -4.40 -25.26 0.53
CA SER A 73 -5.09 -26.09 -0.46
C SER A 73 -6.51 -25.61 -0.77
N GLY A 74 -7.11 -24.84 0.15
CA GLY A 74 -8.43 -24.23 -0.02
C GLY A 74 -8.41 -22.69 -0.01
N THR A 75 -7.25 -22.06 0.04
CA THR A 75 -7.12 -20.59 0.07
C THR A 75 -6.97 -20.04 -1.34
N GLN A 76 -7.84 -19.11 -1.72
CA GLN A 76 -7.87 -18.46 -3.03
C GLN A 76 -7.08 -17.15 -3.04
N ALA A 77 -7.09 -16.40 -1.93
CA ALA A 77 -6.37 -15.13 -1.83
C ALA A 77 -5.85 -14.89 -0.40
N TYR A 78 -4.79 -14.10 -0.30
CA TYR A 78 -4.19 -13.69 0.97
C TYR A 78 -3.66 -12.26 0.90
N ALA A 79 -3.59 -11.60 2.03
CA ALA A 79 -3.00 -10.27 2.16
C ALA A 79 -1.69 -10.32 2.95
N LEU A 80 -0.74 -9.50 2.53
CA LEU A 80 0.59 -9.34 3.14
C LEU A 80 1.06 -7.92 2.89
N GLY A 81 1.85 -7.33 3.78
CA GLY A 81 2.37 -5.98 3.60
C GLY A 81 1.32 -4.88 3.79
N LEU A 82 1.43 -3.80 3.03
CA LEU A 82 0.68 -2.56 3.24
C LEU A 82 -0.39 -2.42 2.16
N GLY A 83 -1.48 -3.19 2.31
CA GLY A 83 -2.66 -3.14 1.43
C GLY A 83 -2.61 -4.07 0.21
N GLN A 84 -1.55 -4.86 0.06
CA GLN A 84 -1.46 -5.83 -1.03
C GLN A 84 -2.33 -7.07 -0.77
N ILE A 85 -3.03 -7.52 -1.80
CA ILE A 85 -3.70 -8.82 -1.87
C ILE A 85 -3.14 -9.62 -3.04
N TYR A 86 -2.79 -10.86 -2.75
CA TYR A 86 -2.27 -11.83 -3.68
C TYR A 86 -3.32 -12.92 -3.89
N ILE A 87 -3.56 -13.28 -5.14
CA ILE A 87 -4.27 -14.52 -5.47
C ILE A 87 -3.29 -15.69 -5.30
N ASN A 88 -3.74 -16.81 -4.73
CA ASN A 88 -2.92 -18.01 -4.54
C ASN A 88 -2.73 -18.72 -5.90
N LEU A 89 -1.88 -18.15 -6.75
CA LEU A 89 -1.67 -18.51 -8.13
C LEU A 89 -0.76 -19.73 -8.26
N ARG A 90 -1.18 -20.66 -9.10
CA ARG A 90 -0.38 -21.81 -9.47
C ARG A 90 0.87 -21.35 -10.23
N GLY A 91 2.03 -21.76 -9.75
CA GLY A 91 3.33 -21.42 -10.35
C GLY A 91 4.00 -20.17 -9.77
N ARG A 92 3.28 -19.31 -9.05
CA ARG A 92 3.88 -18.21 -8.27
C ARG A 92 3.95 -18.59 -6.79
N GLU A 93 2.87 -19.09 -6.22
CA GLU A 93 2.82 -19.60 -4.86
C GLU A 93 3.11 -21.11 -4.82
N LYS A 94 3.86 -21.55 -3.80
CA LYS A 94 4.25 -22.96 -3.61
C LYS A 94 3.06 -23.93 -3.64
N TYR A 95 1.92 -23.51 -3.08
CA TYR A 95 0.69 -24.30 -3.00
C TYR A 95 -0.45 -23.64 -3.79
N GLY A 96 -0.12 -22.91 -4.86
CA GLY A 96 -1.08 -22.19 -5.69
C GLY A 96 -2.14 -23.09 -6.32
N ILE A 97 -3.41 -22.67 -6.21
CA ILE A 97 -4.59 -23.41 -6.69
C ILE A 97 -5.36 -22.68 -7.80
N VAL A 98 -5.08 -21.40 -8.03
CA VAL A 98 -5.75 -20.58 -9.04
C VAL A 98 -4.86 -20.44 -10.28
N TYR A 99 -5.41 -20.65 -11.48
CA TYR A 99 -4.67 -20.40 -12.72
C TYR A 99 -4.89 -18.95 -13.17
N ARG A 100 -3.79 -18.25 -13.50
CA ARG A 100 -3.82 -16.84 -13.93
C ARG A 100 -4.75 -16.61 -15.13
N ASP A 101 -4.72 -17.48 -16.12
CA ASP A 101 -5.50 -17.32 -17.36
C ASP A 101 -6.94 -17.85 -17.25
N SER A 102 -7.40 -18.22 -16.06
CA SER A 102 -8.75 -18.73 -15.86
C SER A 102 -9.75 -17.61 -15.56
N PRO A 103 -11.02 -17.72 -16.01
CA PRO A 103 -12.08 -16.78 -15.61
C PRO A 103 -12.28 -16.67 -14.10
N HIS A 104 -11.89 -17.72 -13.36
CA HIS A 104 -11.94 -17.75 -11.90
C HIS A 104 -10.99 -16.72 -11.26
N TYR A 105 -9.81 -16.48 -11.85
CA TYR A 105 -8.87 -15.46 -11.37
C TYR A 105 -9.50 -14.06 -11.36
N GLU A 106 -10.06 -13.63 -12.49
CA GLU A 106 -10.74 -12.33 -12.56
C GLU A 106 -11.98 -12.27 -11.67
N SER A 107 -12.76 -13.35 -11.60
CA SER A 107 -13.93 -13.42 -10.71
C SER A 107 -13.55 -13.21 -9.24
N ILE A 108 -12.46 -13.82 -8.76
CA ILE A 108 -11.98 -13.61 -7.38
C ILE A 108 -11.60 -12.13 -7.18
N ARG A 109 -10.82 -11.55 -8.10
CA ARG A 109 -10.38 -10.16 -8.02
C ARG A 109 -11.55 -9.18 -7.96
N GLU A 110 -12.54 -9.36 -8.81
CA GLU A 110 -13.74 -8.51 -8.87
C GLU A 110 -14.58 -8.63 -7.60
N ARG A 111 -14.80 -9.85 -7.10
CA ARG A 111 -15.57 -10.06 -5.86
C ARG A 111 -14.86 -9.45 -4.65
N ILE A 112 -13.54 -9.59 -4.56
CA ILE A 112 -12.74 -8.95 -3.51
C ILE A 112 -12.83 -7.43 -3.62
N ALA A 113 -12.57 -6.87 -4.81
CA ALA A 113 -12.62 -5.42 -5.02
C ALA A 113 -14.01 -4.84 -4.71
N HIS A 114 -15.08 -5.49 -5.17
CA HIS A 114 -16.45 -5.07 -4.90
C HIS A 114 -16.79 -5.14 -3.41
N GLY A 115 -16.47 -6.26 -2.75
CA GLY A 115 -16.75 -6.46 -1.33
C GLY A 115 -16.02 -5.44 -0.45
N LEU A 116 -14.75 -5.19 -0.72
CA LEU A 116 -13.94 -4.21 0.02
C LEU A 116 -14.44 -2.77 -0.21
N LYS A 117 -14.74 -2.36 -1.46
CA LYS A 117 -15.25 -1.01 -1.77
C LYS A 117 -16.64 -0.71 -1.18
N ASN A 118 -17.38 -1.74 -0.82
CA ASN A 118 -18.69 -1.63 -0.19
C ASN A 118 -18.67 -1.96 1.31
N PHE A 119 -17.51 -2.24 1.89
CA PHE A 119 -17.38 -2.43 3.32
C PHE A 119 -17.61 -1.11 4.05
N VAL A 120 -18.51 -1.15 5.03
CA VAL A 120 -18.91 -0.01 5.87
C VAL A 120 -18.52 -0.30 7.30
N ASP A 121 -17.90 0.67 7.96
CA ASP A 121 -17.64 0.63 9.39
C ASP A 121 -18.96 0.76 10.16
N ALA A 122 -19.34 -0.29 10.89
CA ALA A 122 -20.61 -0.34 11.60
C ALA A 122 -20.73 0.70 12.73
N ASP A 123 -19.61 1.20 13.26
CA ASP A 123 -19.65 2.15 14.38
C ASP A 123 -20.04 3.56 13.95
N ASN A 124 -19.78 3.93 12.68
CA ASN A 124 -19.97 5.31 12.19
C ASN A 124 -20.70 5.40 10.83
N GLY A 125 -20.92 4.28 10.14
CA GLY A 125 -21.60 4.25 8.84
C GLY A 125 -20.74 4.68 7.65
N GLU A 126 -19.45 4.93 7.85
CA GLU A 126 -18.53 5.38 6.81
C GLU A 126 -17.93 4.23 6.01
N LYS A 127 -17.62 4.48 4.74
CA LYS A 127 -16.80 3.55 3.96
C LYS A 127 -15.37 3.52 4.48
N VAL A 128 -14.76 2.34 4.46
CA VAL A 128 -13.38 2.14 4.93
C VAL A 128 -12.36 2.24 3.79
N VAL A 129 -12.71 1.66 2.63
CA VAL A 129 -11.85 1.56 1.46
C VAL A 129 -12.24 2.63 0.44
N GLU A 130 -11.26 3.39 -0.03
CA GLU A 130 -11.45 4.37 -1.10
C GLU A 130 -11.43 3.67 -2.46
N ASN A 131 -10.39 2.87 -2.71
CA ASN A 131 -10.28 2.12 -3.95
C ASN A 131 -9.58 0.77 -3.78
N VAL A 132 -9.71 -0.07 -4.81
CA VAL A 132 -8.96 -1.31 -4.94
C VAL A 132 -8.42 -1.34 -6.36
N TYR A 133 -7.12 -1.12 -6.49
CA TYR A 133 -6.44 -1.07 -7.77
C TYR A 133 -6.03 -2.46 -8.22
N LYS A 134 -6.28 -2.76 -9.49
CA LYS A 134 -5.72 -3.94 -10.17
C LYS A 134 -4.24 -3.69 -10.47
N ALA A 135 -3.41 -4.72 -10.34
CA ALA A 135 -1.96 -4.65 -10.54
C ALA A 135 -1.56 -3.92 -11.82
N GLU A 136 -2.18 -4.29 -12.94
CA GLU A 136 -1.93 -3.76 -14.27
C GLU A 136 -2.28 -2.28 -14.43
N ALA A 137 -3.04 -1.70 -13.50
CA ALA A 137 -3.37 -0.28 -13.51
C ALA A 137 -2.32 0.59 -12.82
N ILE A 138 -1.46 0.03 -11.96
CA ILE A 138 -0.55 0.80 -11.09
C ILE A 138 0.91 0.35 -11.14
N PHE A 139 1.17 -0.92 -11.46
CA PHE A 139 2.53 -1.47 -11.55
C PHE A 139 2.97 -1.59 -13.01
N HIS A 140 4.23 -1.27 -13.27
CA HIS A 140 4.87 -1.37 -14.58
C HIS A 140 6.31 -1.89 -14.43
N GLY A 141 6.93 -2.25 -15.55
CA GLY A 141 8.31 -2.77 -15.58
C GLY A 141 8.43 -4.30 -15.48
N GLY A 142 9.67 -4.78 -15.48
CA GLY A 142 10.01 -6.21 -15.64
C GLY A 142 9.66 -7.13 -14.46
N HIS A 143 9.32 -6.56 -13.29
CA HIS A 143 9.06 -7.32 -12.07
C HIS A 143 7.57 -7.46 -11.72
N THR A 144 6.66 -6.97 -12.58
CA THR A 144 5.20 -7.02 -12.37
C THR A 144 4.65 -8.42 -12.15
N ASN A 145 5.32 -9.46 -12.66
CA ASN A 145 4.95 -10.87 -12.42
C ASN A 145 5.02 -11.29 -10.94
N HIS A 146 5.81 -10.58 -10.12
CA HIS A 146 5.92 -10.80 -8.67
C HIS A 146 5.05 -9.84 -7.85
N ALA A 147 4.40 -8.87 -8.50
CA ALA A 147 3.56 -7.90 -7.82
C ALA A 147 2.28 -8.55 -7.27
N ALA A 148 1.66 -7.86 -6.31
CA ALA A 148 0.34 -8.18 -5.82
C ALA A 148 -0.71 -8.04 -6.92
N ASP A 149 -1.78 -8.83 -6.86
CA ASP A 149 -2.84 -8.81 -7.87
C ASP A 149 -3.84 -7.67 -7.64
N LEU A 150 -3.97 -7.21 -6.40
CA LEU A 150 -4.73 -6.04 -5.99
C LEU A 150 -3.97 -5.21 -4.95
N GLN A 151 -4.17 -3.90 -4.98
CA GLN A 151 -3.72 -2.95 -3.97
C GLN A 151 -4.92 -2.18 -3.41
N ILE A 152 -5.15 -2.30 -2.11
CA ILE A 152 -6.16 -1.52 -1.40
C ILE A 152 -5.63 -0.10 -1.18
N SER A 153 -6.51 0.89 -1.32
CA SER A 153 -6.35 2.22 -0.74
C SER A 153 -7.46 2.53 0.26
N PHE A 154 -7.08 3.08 1.41
CA PHE A 154 -7.98 3.38 2.52
C PHE A 154 -8.39 4.85 2.54
N ARG A 155 -9.60 5.10 3.05
CA ARG A 155 -10.05 6.45 3.38
C ARG A 155 -9.30 7.01 4.60
N PRO A 156 -9.23 8.34 4.75
CA PRO A 156 -8.65 8.97 5.94
C PRO A 156 -9.23 8.39 7.24
N GLY A 157 -8.36 8.08 8.20
CA GLY A 157 -8.74 7.44 9.47
C GLY A 157 -8.53 5.93 9.48
N TYR A 158 -8.45 5.28 8.32
CA TYR A 158 -8.28 3.84 8.17
C TYR A 158 -6.93 3.51 7.53
N ARG A 159 -6.40 2.33 7.82
CA ARG A 159 -5.29 1.72 7.09
C ARG A 159 -5.21 0.22 7.33
N THR A 160 -4.32 -0.47 6.60
CA THR A 160 -3.96 -1.86 6.89
C THR A 160 -3.49 -2.03 8.33
N SER A 161 -3.97 -3.07 9.02
CA SER A 161 -3.50 -3.40 10.36
C SER A 161 -2.09 -3.98 10.37
N TRP A 162 -1.37 -3.80 11.49
CA TRP A 162 -0.03 -4.38 11.65
C TRP A 162 -0.03 -5.91 11.54
N GLN A 163 -1.07 -6.54 12.05
CA GLN A 163 -1.24 -7.99 12.01
C GLN A 163 -1.36 -8.50 10.58
N THR A 164 -2.17 -7.84 9.75
CA THR A 164 -2.31 -8.19 8.32
C THR A 164 -0.98 -8.01 7.58
N SER A 165 -0.23 -6.94 7.88
CA SER A 165 1.07 -6.71 7.26
C SER A 165 2.08 -7.83 7.50
N LEU A 166 1.89 -8.59 8.58
CA LEU A 166 2.69 -9.76 8.94
C LEU A 166 2.00 -11.10 8.58
N GLY A 167 0.92 -11.08 7.78
CA GLY A 167 0.21 -12.28 7.36
C GLY A 167 -0.63 -12.96 8.44
N ALA A 168 -0.91 -12.26 9.55
CA ALA A 168 -1.77 -12.78 10.61
C ALA A 168 -3.27 -12.56 10.30
N VAL A 169 -4.13 -13.31 11.01
CA VAL A 169 -5.59 -13.28 10.89
C VAL A 169 -6.20 -13.06 12.28
N PRO A 170 -6.20 -11.82 12.80
CA PRO A 170 -6.70 -11.55 14.13
C PRO A 170 -8.24 -11.55 14.22
N ALA A 171 -8.77 -11.52 15.45
CA ALA A 171 -10.20 -11.34 15.69
C ALA A 171 -10.71 -9.98 15.19
N GLY A 172 -11.85 -10.00 14.49
CA GLY A 172 -12.54 -8.82 13.99
C GLY A 172 -11.90 -8.18 12.75
N VAL A 173 -12.72 -7.59 11.87
CA VAL A 173 -12.23 -6.93 10.65
C VAL A 173 -11.68 -5.53 10.93
N LEU A 174 -12.29 -4.79 11.88
CA LEU A 174 -11.83 -3.46 12.28
C LEU A 174 -11.32 -3.48 13.72
N VAL A 175 -10.19 -2.80 13.94
CA VAL A 175 -9.58 -2.67 15.27
C VAL A 175 -9.29 -1.20 15.57
N ALA A 176 -9.78 -0.71 16.69
CA ALA A 176 -9.49 0.65 17.15
C ALA A 176 -8.00 0.85 17.44
N ASN A 177 -7.44 1.96 16.98
CA ASN A 177 -6.10 2.39 17.33
C ASN A 177 -6.14 3.29 18.57
N LEU A 178 -5.79 2.71 19.72
CA LEU A 178 -5.71 3.41 21.01
C LEU A 178 -4.28 3.85 21.36
N LYS A 179 -3.34 3.76 20.41
CA LYS A 179 -1.93 4.11 20.63
C LYS A 179 -1.68 5.59 20.39
N LYS A 180 -0.60 6.11 20.98
CA LYS A 180 -0.11 7.48 20.73
C LYS A 180 0.28 7.69 19.25
N TRP A 181 0.83 6.64 18.62
CA TRP A 181 1.07 6.62 17.17
C TRP A 181 -0.28 6.53 16.45
N SER A 182 -0.79 7.68 16.03
CA SER A 182 -2.17 7.87 15.54
C SER A 182 -2.24 8.62 14.21
N GLY A 183 -1.12 8.71 13.50
CA GLY A 183 -1.06 9.10 12.10
C GLY A 183 -0.14 8.16 11.33
N ASP A 184 -0.45 7.95 10.06
CA ASP A 184 0.28 7.07 9.15
C ASP A 184 -0.11 7.39 7.69
N HIS A 185 0.51 6.73 6.72
CA HIS A 185 0.20 6.80 5.28
C HIS A 185 0.09 5.40 4.65
N CYS A 186 0.24 4.33 5.43
CA CYS A 186 0.21 2.95 4.95
C CYS A 186 -1.08 2.65 4.16
N ALA A 187 -0.93 2.41 2.85
CA ALA A 187 -2.03 2.11 1.93
C ALA A 187 -3.12 3.21 1.90
N SER A 188 -2.76 4.47 2.12
CA SER A 188 -3.64 5.60 1.82
C SER A 188 -3.72 5.81 0.30
N ASP A 189 -4.79 6.44 -0.18
CA ASP A 189 -4.97 6.66 -1.62
C ASP A 189 -4.01 7.72 -2.14
N ALA A 190 -3.40 7.48 -3.32
CA ALA A 190 -2.45 8.42 -3.89
C ALA A 190 -3.11 9.77 -4.22
N SER A 191 -4.43 9.80 -4.49
CA SER A 191 -5.16 11.02 -4.83
C SER A 191 -5.17 12.05 -3.70
N ASP A 192 -5.09 11.61 -2.44
CA ASP A 192 -5.12 12.47 -1.25
C ASP A 192 -3.86 12.39 -0.37
N THR A 193 -2.86 11.59 -0.77
CA THR A 193 -1.60 11.38 -0.03
C THR A 193 -0.40 11.93 -0.81
N GLN A 194 -0.55 13.12 -1.38
CA GLN A 194 0.47 13.74 -2.22
C GLN A 194 1.70 14.17 -1.42
N GLY A 195 2.88 13.97 -2.03
CA GLY A 195 4.14 14.53 -1.54
C GLY A 195 4.22 16.04 -1.73
N ILE A 196 5.34 16.63 -1.34
CA ILE A 196 5.63 18.04 -1.59
C ILE A 196 6.97 18.19 -2.29
N LEU A 197 7.05 19.18 -3.18
CA LEU A 197 8.29 19.65 -3.77
C LEU A 197 8.35 21.16 -3.59
N LEU A 198 9.29 21.62 -2.78
CA LEU A 198 9.62 23.05 -2.66
C LEU A 198 11.01 23.27 -3.24
N CYS A 199 11.16 24.30 -4.04
CA CYS A 199 12.44 24.67 -4.61
C CYS A 199 12.71 26.16 -4.41
N SER A 200 13.97 26.48 -4.11
CA SER A 200 14.48 27.86 -4.08
C SER A 200 14.57 28.50 -5.48
N ARG A 201 14.51 27.66 -6.53
CA ARG A 201 14.52 28.07 -7.94
C ARG A 201 13.16 27.87 -8.57
N LYS A 202 12.88 28.63 -9.63
CA LYS A 202 11.58 28.54 -10.29
C LYS A 202 11.54 27.29 -11.16
N LEU A 203 10.54 26.45 -10.90
CA LEU A 203 10.28 25.26 -11.71
C LEU A 203 9.61 25.67 -13.03
N SER A 204 10.01 25.04 -14.13
CA SER A 204 9.53 25.36 -15.47
C SER A 204 8.13 24.83 -15.80
N THR A 205 7.68 23.82 -15.04
CA THR A 205 6.46 23.05 -15.29
C THR A 205 5.88 22.56 -13.96
N ASP A 206 4.60 22.21 -13.93
CA ASP A 206 3.97 21.50 -12.81
C ASP A 206 3.96 19.99 -13.06
N GLY A 207 3.45 19.21 -12.08
CA GLY A 207 3.18 17.78 -12.25
C GLY A 207 4.41 16.87 -12.14
N HIS A 208 5.40 17.27 -11.35
CA HIS A 208 6.60 16.47 -11.11
C HIS A 208 6.32 15.21 -10.30
N SER A 209 7.02 14.14 -10.65
CA SER A 209 7.09 12.90 -9.88
C SER A 209 8.31 12.91 -8.97
N ILE A 210 8.27 12.17 -7.85
CA ILE A 210 9.48 11.91 -7.05
C ILE A 210 10.59 11.25 -7.89
N LEU A 211 10.21 10.48 -8.90
CA LEU A 211 11.16 9.85 -9.83
C LEU A 211 11.98 10.89 -10.60
N ASP A 212 11.48 12.11 -10.76
CA ASP A 212 12.14 13.19 -11.50
C ASP A 212 13.28 13.85 -10.71
N ILE A 213 13.35 13.63 -9.39
CA ILE A 213 14.33 14.30 -8.52
C ILE A 213 15.76 13.84 -8.82
N ALA A 214 15.97 12.52 -8.94
CA ALA A 214 17.29 11.95 -9.26
C ALA A 214 17.85 12.44 -10.62
N PRO A 215 17.13 12.33 -11.76
CA PRO A 215 17.63 12.81 -13.04
C PRO A 215 17.78 14.34 -13.07
N THR A 216 16.98 15.09 -12.31
CA THR A 216 17.17 16.55 -12.15
C THR A 216 18.47 16.89 -11.41
N ALA A 217 18.78 16.17 -10.34
CA ALA A 217 20.04 16.36 -9.62
C ALA A 217 21.25 16.03 -10.51
N LEU A 218 21.19 14.91 -11.27
CA LEU A 218 22.24 14.55 -12.23
C LEU A 218 22.45 15.64 -13.28
N LYS A 219 21.35 16.14 -13.87
CA LYS A 219 21.38 17.24 -14.83
C LYS A 219 22.04 18.49 -14.25
N TYR A 220 21.68 18.86 -13.02
CA TYR A 220 22.20 20.04 -12.35
C TYR A 220 23.72 19.98 -12.13
N PHE A 221 24.27 18.79 -11.84
CA PHE A 221 25.72 18.58 -11.71
C PHE A 221 26.44 18.28 -13.02
N GLY A 222 25.74 18.29 -14.16
CA GLY A 222 26.32 17.93 -15.47
C GLY A 222 26.70 16.46 -15.60
N ALA A 223 26.14 15.59 -14.76
CA ALA A 223 26.37 14.15 -14.80
C ALA A 223 25.49 13.47 -15.86
N PRO A 224 25.94 12.35 -16.47
CA PRO A 224 25.13 11.61 -17.43
C PRO A 224 23.89 11.02 -16.75
N ILE A 225 22.75 11.05 -17.45
CA ILE A 225 21.49 10.45 -17.01
C ILE A 225 21.31 9.13 -17.76
N SER A 226 21.18 8.03 -17.01
CA SER A 226 20.92 6.70 -17.60
C SER A 226 19.54 6.64 -18.23
N THR A 227 19.41 5.92 -19.35
CA THR A 227 18.12 5.61 -19.98
C THR A 227 17.26 4.64 -19.16
N GLU A 228 17.82 4.03 -18.11
CA GLU A 228 17.12 3.15 -17.18
C GLU A 228 16.35 3.93 -16.09
N ILE A 229 16.51 5.25 -16.01
CA ILE A 229 15.76 6.08 -15.07
C ILE A 229 14.40 6.45 -15.68
N ASP A 230 13.32 6.08 -15.00
CA ASP A 230 11.94 6.36 -15.45
C ASP A 230 11.56 7.85 -15.37
N GLY A 231 12.14 8.57 -14.41
CA GLY A 231 11.89 9.99 -14.18
C GLY A 231 12.48 10.89 -15.27
N LYS A 232 11.93 12.10 -15.39
CA LYS A 232 12.33 13.09 -16.37
C LYS A 232 12.91 14.32 -15.68
N ALA A 233 14.16 14.66 -16.01
CA ALA A 233 14.81 15.84 -15.46
C ALA A 233 14.06 17.12 -15.85
N PHE A 234 13.89 18.04 -14.90
CA PHE A 234 13.38 19.39 -15.14
C PHE A 234 14.46 20.45 -14.97
N ASP A 235 14.19 21.68 -15.42
CA ASP A 235 15.12 22.79 -15.31
C ASP A 235 14.96 23.54 -13.98
N LEU A 236 16.09 23.77 -13.30
CA LEU A 236 16.18 24.62 -12.12
C LEU A 236 16.63 26.03 -12.54
N ARG A 237 15.67 26.92 -12.86
CA ARG A 237 15.93 28.29 -13.35
C ARG A 237 16.17 29.27 -12.22
#